data_AF-A0AAD7XQF8-F1
#
_entry.id   AF-A0AAD7XQF8-F1
#
_cell.length_a   1.000
_cell.length_b   1.000
_cell.length_c   1.000
_cell.angle_alpha   90.00
_cell.angle_beta   90.00
_cell.angle_gamma   90.00
#
_symmetry.space_group_name_H-M   'P 1'
#
loop_
_entity.id
_entity.type
_entity.pdbx_description
1 polymer ?
#
loop_
_entity_poly.entity_id
_entity_poly.type
_entity_poly.pdbx_seq_one_letter_code
_entity_poly.pdbx_strand_id
1 'polypeptide(L)'
;MTKEEVLLERRTLLQQQLAIVNERYNKSAVVLAKKRIMRKCESEATVEAKRREARARRQTEVEAARRAARPAPVSGAMPIPLGGEAERMRMEHVMRRAIRSLHRSSDAKAQTSSGIVQGKQRVGATLFPLRYKRGELPCVIEHRGSRNGLSWACPLSQLDYDHYLPIFFDGIRCTQEPYGFVARQGIFELVADARGHPDCILSCLHDVVKPLRLALQTKDRAVVKAALTALQHLASSNEEVGEALVPYYRQLLSVLNVFFMQRRNTGDRIHYGQRNGDDIGTTVLETLEILEKTGGKDAFAKIKYMIPAYESCP
;
A
#
# COMPACT_ATOMS: atom_id res chain seq x y z
N MET A 1 51.55 51.61 -3.13
CA MET A 1 50.43 50.65 -3.19
C MET A 1 49.27 51.29 -3.93
N THR A 2 49.11 50.98 -5.21
CA THR A 2 47.94 51.43 -5.99
C THR A 2 46.70 50.67 -5.50
N LYS A 3 45.50 51.24 -5.69
CA LYS A 3 44.24 50.62 -5.22
C LYS A 3 44.02 49.21 -5.79
N GLU A 4 44.56 48.94 -6.98
CA GLU A 4 44.46 47.65 -7.65
C GLU A 4 45.30 46.56 -6.97
N GLU A 5 46.50 46.91 -6.48
CA GLU A 5 47.37 45.97 -5.76
C GLU A 5 46.73 45.50 -4.44
N VAL A 6 46.09 46.43 -3.70
CA VAL A 6 45.37 46.11 -2.45
C VAL A 6 44.17 45.20 -2.69
N LEU A 7 43.45 45.39 -3.80
CA LEU A 7 42.33 44.52 -4.17
C LEU A 7 42.80 43.12 -4.59
N LEU A 8 43.94 43.03 -5.27
CA LEU A 8 44.55 41.76 -5.65
C LEU A 8 45.01 40.96 -4.42
N GLU A 9 45.67 41.62 -3.46
CA GLU A 9 46.05 41.02 -2.17
C GLU A 9 44.82 40.54 -1.38
N ARG A 10 43.74 41.33 -1.36
CA ARG A 10 42.51 40.93 -0.69
C ARG A 10 41.83 39.74 -1.37
N ARG A 11 41.84 39.67 -2.70
CA ARG A 11 41.29 38.55 -3.47
C ARG A 11 42.08 37.27 -3.22
N THR A 12 43.41 37.34 -3.20
CA THR A 12 44.27 36.18 -2.94
C THR A 12 44.12 35.67 -1.52
N LEU A 13 44.00 36.57 -0.53
CA LEU A 13 43.74 36.20 0.86
C LEU A 13 42.38 35.51 1.04
N LEU A 14 41.33 36.00 0.37
CA LEU A 14 40.01 35.35 0.38
C LEU A 14 40.04 33.96 -0.28
N GLN A 15 40.79 33.81 -1.38
CA GLN A 15 40.96 32.50 -2.03
C GLN A 15 41.70 31.51 -1.11
N GLN A 16 42.74 31.96 -0.39
CA GLN A 16 43.43 31.13 0.59
C GLN A 16 42.49 30.72 1.75
N GLN A 17 41.67 31.64 2.26
CA GLN A 17 40.68 31.33 3.30
C GLN A 17 39.62 30.32 2.82
N LEU A 18 39.11 30.48 1.60
CA LEU A 18 38.16 29.53 1.01
C LEU A 18 38.78 28.14 0.83
N ALA A 19 40.05 28.05 0.42
CA ALA A 19 40.76 26.78 0.28
C ALA A 19 40.85 26.03 1.62
N ILE A 20 41.19 26.74 2.70
CA ILE A 20 41.27 26.15 4.06
C ILE A 20 39.89 25.65 4.52
N VAL A 21 38.82 26.41 4.25
CA VAL A 21 37.45 26.01 4.61
C VAL A 21 37.01 24.78 3.82
N ASN A 22 37.29 24.72 2.52
CA ASN A 22 36.98 23.57 1.67
C ASN A 22 37.72 22.31 2.13
N GLU A 23 38.98 22.43 2.53
CA GLU A 23 39.76 21.29 3.04
C GLU A 23 39.16 20.74 4.34
N ARG A 24 38.76 21.62 5.27
CA ARG A 24 38.08 21.24 6.51
C ARG A 24 36.73 20.56 6.23
N TYR A 25 35.96 21.09 5.29
CA TYR A 25 34.69 20.52 4.86
C TYR A 25 34.88 19.11 4.30
N ASN A 26 35.84 18.93 3.40
CA ASN A 26 36.15 17.63 2.79
C ASN A 26 36.61 16.59 3.82
N LYS A 27 37.48 16.98 4.78
CA LYS A 27 37.89 16.10 5.88
C LYS A 27 36.70 15.68 6.74
N SER A 28 35.79 16.60 7.06
CA SER A 28 34.58 16.29 7.83
C SER A 28 33.62 15.34 7.09
N ALA A 29 33.48 15.51 5.78
CA ALA A 29 32.64 14.66 4.94
C ALA A 29 33.15 13.20 4.91
N VAL A 30 34.47 13.00 4.84
CA VAL A 30 35.09 11.66 4.89
C VAL A 30 34.85 10.97 6.24
N VAL A 31 34.96 11.71 7.34
CA VAL A 31 34.70 11.18 8.69
C VAL A 31 33.23 10.76 8.84
N LEU A 32 32.30 11.58 8.36
CA LEU A 32 30.88 11.27 8.38
C LEU A 32 30.53 10.06 7.50
N ALA A 33 31.15 9.95 6.33
CA ALA A 33 31.00 8.79 5.45
C ALA A 33 31.50 7.49 6.13
N LYS A 34 32.69 7.52 6.74
CA LYS A 34 33.22 6.38 7.51
C LYS A 34 32.30 5.99 8.67
N LYS A 35 31.79 6.95 9.42
CA LYS A 35 30.86 6.70 10.54
C LYS A 35 29.54 6.08 10.07
N ARG A 36 29.06 6.44 8.88
CA ARG A 36 27.84 5.87 8.28
C ARG A 36 28.03 4.41 7.83
N ILE A 37 29.20 4.09 7.27
CA ILE A 37 29.57 2.72 6.89
C ILE A 37 29.69 1.83 8.13
N MET A 38 30.37 2.30 9.18
CA MET A 38 30.52 1.56 10.44
C MET A 38 29.17 1.24 11.08
N ARG A 39 28.27 2.23 11.20
CA ARG A 39 26.91 2.01 11.73
C ARG A 39 26.09 1.01 10.92
N LYS A 40 26.25 1.01 9.59
CA LYS A 40 25.57 0.04 8.72
C LYS A 40 26.09 -1.37 8.98
N CYS A 41 27.40 -1.54 9.10
CA CYS A 41 28.03 -2.83 9.39
C CYS A 41 27.64 -3.36 10.78
N GLU A 42 27.58 -2.50 11.80
CA GLU A 42 27.11 -2.86 13.15
C GLU A 42 25.64 -3.31 13.15
N SER A 43 24.78 -2.65 12.35
CA SER A 43 23.37 -3.03 12.22
C SER A 43 23.19 -4.36 11.48
N GLU A 44 24.02 -4.64 10.49
CA GLU A 44 23.99 -5.90 9.74
C GLU A 44 24.51 -7.06 10.59
N ALA A 45 25.60 -6.85 11.35
CA ALA A 45 26.15 -7.85 12.27
C ALA A 45 25.19 -8.21 13.40
N THR A 46 24.47 -7.25 13.98
CA THR A 46 23.47 -7.50 15.04
C THR A 46 22.25 -8.25 14.51
N VAL A 47 21.82 -7.98 13.27
CA VAL A 47 20.73 -8.72 12.61
C VAL A 47 21.17 -10.16 12.27
N GLU A 48 22.41 -10.35 11.84
CA GLU A 48 22.95 -11.67 11.52
C GLU A 48 23.16 -12.54 12.77
N ALA A 49 23.61 -11.95 13.89
CA ALA A 49 23.71 -12.62 15.19
C ALA A 49 22.33 -13.13 15.67
N LYS A 50 21.29 -12.29 15.61
CA LYS A 50 19.92 -12.69 15.96
C LYS A 50 19.38 -13.82 15.06
N ARG A 51 19.72 -13.80 13.77
CA ARG A 51 19.35 -14.88 12.83
C ARG A 51 20.07 -16.20 13.13
N ARG A 52 21.34 -16.16 13.52
CA ARG A 52 22.11 -17.36 13.94
C ARG A 52 21.54 -17.97 15.21
N GLU A 53 21.22 -17.13 16.20
CA GLU A 53 20.62 -17.61 17.46
C GLU A 53 19.25 -18.26 17.23
N ALA A 54 18.41 -17.68 16.36
CA ALA A 54 17.12 -18.27 15.97
C ALA A 54 17.27 -19.62 15.24
N ARG A 55 18.31 -19.79 14.42
CA ARG A 55 18.61 -21.07 13.75
C ARG A 55 19.06 -22.14 14.74
N ALA A 56 19.90 -21.77 15.71
CA ALA A 56 20.35 -22.68 16.76
C ALA A 56 19.17 -23.18 17.61
N ARG A 57 18.26 -22.28 18.02
CA ARG A 57 17.05 -22.64 18.77
C ARG A 57 16.15 -23.64 18.01
N ARG A 58 15.96 -23.43 16.71
CA ARG A 58 15.20 -24.36 15.86
C ARG A 58 15.88 -25.72 15.73
N GLN A 59 17.21 -25.77 15.64
CA GLN A 59 17.95 -27.03 15.59
C GLN A 59 17.82 -27.79 16.91
N THR A 60 17.94 -27.10 18.06
CA THR A 60 17.76 -27.74 19.38
C THR A 60 16.33 -28.24 19.59
N GLU A 61 15.31 -27.52 19.11
CA GLU A 61 13.91 -27.97 19.16
C GLU A 61 13.67 -29.23 18.31
N VAL A 62 14.23 -29.27 17.10
CA VAL A 62 14.12 -30.44 16.20
C VAL A 62 14.86 -31.66 16.79
N GLU A 63 16.01 -31.45 17.40
CA GLU A 63 16.81 -32.51 18.02
C GLU A 63 16.15 -33.04 19.30
N ALA A 64 15.55 -32.17 20.12
CA ALA A 64 14.74 -32.54 21.27
C ALA A 64 13.49 -33.36 20.84
N ALA A 65 12.80 -32.94 19.77
CA ALA A 65 11.67 -33.68 19.22
C ALA A 65 12.09 -35.08 18.68
N ARG A 66 13.26 -35.19 18.05
CA ARG A 66 13.82 -36.49 17.62
C ARG A 66 14.18 -37.40 18.80
N ARG A 67 14.71 -36.86 19.89
CA ARG A 67 14.99 -37.63 21.12
C ARG A 67 13.71 -38.14 21.79
N ALA A 68 12.65 -37.32 21.82
CA ALA A 68 11.36 -37.71 22.38
C ALA A 68 10.64 -38.79 21.55
N ALA A 69 10.92 -38.89 20.25
CA ALA A 69 10.26 -39.83 19.34
C ALA A 69 10.98 -41.19 19.16
N ARG A 70 12.02 -41.50 19.95
CA ARG A 70 12.73 -42.78 19.84
C ARG A 70 11.86 -43.91 20.44
N PRO A 71 11.38 -44.89 19.65
CA PRO A 71 10.66 -46.03 20.22
C PRO A 71 11.64 -46.94 20.99
N ALA A 72 11.19 -47.49 22.11
CA ALA A 72 11.95 -48.47 22.90
C ALA A 72 12.26 -49.72 22.07
N PRO A 73 13.40 -50.39 22.31
CA PRO A 73 13.75 -51.62 21.60
C PRO A 73 12.68 -52.69 21.85
N VAL A 74 12.12 -53.23 20.77
CA VAL A 74 11.11 -54.29 20.82
C VAL A 74 11.79 -55.57 21.28
N SER A 75 11.48 -56.02 22.51
CA SER A 75 11.85 -57.34 23.00
C SER A 75 11.07 -58.41 22.24
N GLY A 76 11.74 -59.54 21.98
CA GLY A 76 11.35 -60.62 21.07
C GLY A 76 9.88 -61.06 21.15
N ALA A 77 9.31 -61.31 19.97
CA ALA A 77 7.95 -61.77 19.79
C ALA A 77 7.75 -63.17 20.39
N MET A 78 6.85 -63.28 21.36
CA MET A 78 6.24 -64.56 21.78
C MET A 78 4.92 -64.76 21.03
N PRO A 79 4.55 -65.98 20.64
CA PRO A 79 3.24 -66.25 20.02
C PRO A 79 2.11 -65.93 21.02
N ILE A 80 1.18 -65.07 20.61
CA ILE A 80 0.05 -64.62 21.44
C ILE A 80 -1.06 -65.69 21.40
N PRO A 81 -1.61 -66.15 22.54
CA PRO A 81 -2.75 -67.07 22.57
C PRO A 81 -4.01 -66.41 22.01
N LEU A 82 -4.79 -67.17 21.25
CA LEU A 82 -6.09 -66.75 20.74
C LEU A 82 -7.14 -66.87 21.86
N GLY A 83 -7.64 -65.73 22.34
CA GLY A 83 -8.80 -65.64 23.23
C GLY A 83 -8.53 -64.89 24.54
N GLY A 84 -9.44 -63.98 24.91
CA GLY A 84 -9.33 -63.15 26.12
C GLY A 84 -8.64 -61.79 25.88
N GLU A 85 -8.74 -60.90 26.87
CA GLU A 85 -8.30 -59.49 27.01
C GLU A 85 -7.48 -58.84 25.87
N ALA A 86 -6.48 -59.53 25.32
CA ALA A 86 -5.72 -59.11 24.14
C ALA A 86 -6.61 -58.81 22.91
N GLU A 87 -7.68 -59.56 22.69
CA GLU A 87 -8.62 -59.32 21.59
C GLU A 87 -9.48 -58.07 21.83
N ARG A 88 -9.89 -57.84 23.09
CA ARG A 88 -10.56 -56.59 23.50
C ARG A 88 -9.65 -55.39 23.32
N MET A 89 -8.37 -55.54 23.68
CA MET A 89 -7.37 -54.49 23.56
C MET A 89 -7.05 -54.17 22.08
N ARG A 90 -7.04 -55.19 21.20
CA ARG A 90 -6.97 -54.99 19.74
C ARG A 90 -8.21 -54.30 19.21
N MET A 91 -9.41 -54.74 19.62
CA MET A 91 -10.68 -54.14 19.20
C MET A 91 -10.75 -52.67 19.64
N GLU A 92 -10.30 -52.36 20.86
CA GLU A 92 -10.19 -51.00 21.39
C GLU A 92 -9.19 -50.16 20.59
N HIS A 93 -8.03 -50.73 20.22
CA HIS A 93 -7.05 -50.04 19.38
C HIS A 93 -7.58 -49.76 17.96
N VAL A 94 -8.31 -50.71 17.37
CA VAL A 94 -8.96 -50.56 16.07
C VAL A 94 -10.07 -49.49 16.14
N MET A 95 -10.91 -49.53 17.19
CA MET A 95 -11.93 -48.51 17.46
C MET A 95 -11.31 -47.12 17.67
N ARG A 96 -10.26 -47.00 18.48
CA ARG A 96 -9.53 -45.73 18.67
C ARG A 96 -8.90 -45.21 17.37
N ARG A 97 -8.48 -46.09 16.47
CA ARG A 97 -7.93 -45.71 15.16
C ARG A 97 -9.04 -45.26 14.21
N ALA A 98 -10.19 -45.93 14.22
CA ALA A 98 -11.37 -45.55 13.46
C ALA A 98 -11.95 -44.21 13.95
N ILE A 99 -12.05 -44.01 15.26
CA ILE A 99 -12.46 -42.74 15.88
C ILE A 99 -11.49 -41.62 15.50
N ARG A 100 -10.17 -41.84 15.55
CA ARG A 100 -9.20 -40.85 15.06
C ARG A 100 -9.34 -40.56 13.58
N SER A 101 -9.66 -41.56 12.75
CA SER A 101 -9.91 -41.37 11.32
C SER A 101 -11.13 -40.49 11.06
N LEU A 102 -12.22 -40.70 11.83
CA LEU A 102 -13.43 -39.88 11.77
C LEU A 102 -13.19 -38.43 12.25
N HIS A 103 -12.38 -38.26 13.30
CA HIS A 103 -11.95 -36.92 13.75
C HIS A 103 -10.95 -36.27 12.77
N ARG A 104 -10.17 -37.05 12.00
CA ARG A 104 -9.28 -36.52 10.97
C ARG A 104 -10.04 -36.03 9.72
N SER A 105 -11.28 -36.51 9.51
CA SER A 105 -12.18 -35.95 8.50
C SER A 105 -12.90 -34.68 8.97
N SER A 106 -13.13 -34.49 10.28
CA SER A 106 -13.58 -33.20 10.82
C SER A 106 -12.44 -32.18 10.96
N ASP A 107 -11.22 -32.65 11.25
CA ASP A 107 -9.97 -31.89 11.25
C ASP A 107 -9.22 -32.01 9.91
N ALA A 108 -9.95 -32.25 8.82
CA ALA A 108 -9.44 -31.99 7.49
C ALA A 108 -9.25 -30.47 7.41
N LYS A 109 -8.03 -30.03 7.80
CA LYS A 109 -7.50 -28.65 7.73
C LYS A 109 -8.52 -27.74 7.06
N ALA A 110 -9.26 -26.97 7.87
CA ALA A 110 -9.92 -25.77 7.38
C ALA A 110 -8.91 -25.14 6.43
N GLN A 111 -9.24 -25.14 5.13
CA GLN A 111 -8.34 -24.66 4.07
C GLN A 111 -7.79 -23.37 4.63
N THR A 112 -6.47 -23.32 4.88
CA THR A 112 -5.79 -22.13 5.39
C THR A 112 -6.37 -20.99 4.59
N SER A 113 -7.23 -20.18 5.22
CA SER A 113 -8.08 -19.24 4.50
C SER A 113 -7.14 -18.47 3.61
N SER A 114 -7.21 -18.71 2.29
CA SER A 114 -6.24 -18.14 1.37
C SER A 114 -6.21 -16.66 1.71
N GLY A 115 -5.05 -16.17 2.16
CA GLY A 115 -4.88 -14.84 2.75
C GLY A 115 -5.12 -13.69 1.78
N ILE A 116 -5.87 -13.95 0.70
CA ILE A 116 -6.40 -13.04 -0.29
C ILE A 116 -7.16 -11.89 0.39
N VAL A 117 -7.86 -12.15 1.50
CA VAL A 117 -8.67 -11.13 2.18
C VAL A 117 -7.89 -10.37 3.27
N GLN A 118 -6.89 -10.97 3.92
CA GLN A 118 -6.32 -10.40 5.16
C GLN A 118 -4.85 -9.98 5.08
N GLY A 119 -4.12 -10.32 4.02
CA GLY A 119 -2.78 -9.79 3.81
C GLY A 119 -2.85 -8.38 3.21
N LYS A 120 -2.64 -7.33 4.03
CA LYS A 120 -2.27 -5.99 3.51
C LYS A 120 -1.06 -6.21 2.59
N GLN A 121 -1.26 -6.10 1.27
CA GLN A 121 -0.15 -6.20 0.34
C GLN A 121 0.83 -5.09 0.69
N ARG A 122 2.12 -5.43 0.80
CA ARG A 122 3.18 -4.46 1.08
C ARG A 122 3.46 -3.64 -0.17
N VAL A 123 2.53 -2.78 -0.55
CA VAL A 123 2.76 -1.78 -1.59
C VAL A 123 3.88 -0.85 -1.07
N GLY A 124 4.89 -0.60 -1.90
CA GLY A 124 6.05 0.22 -1.52
C GLY A 124 5.63 1.61 -1.04
N ALA A 125 6.38 2.19 -0.10
CA ALA A 125 6.09 3.53 0.41
C ALA A 125 6.06 4.56 -0.72
N THR A 126 5.18 5.54 -0.60
CA THR A 126 5.06 6.66 -1.55
C THR A 126 6.30 7.54 -1.52
N LEU A 127 6.61 8.15 -2.67
CA LEU A 127 7.68 9.15 -2.73
C LEU A 127 7.16 10.54 -2.34
N PHE A 128 5.83 10.72 -2.29
CA PHE A 128 5.17 11.98 -1.97
C PHE A 128 5.67 12.67 -0.68
N PRO A 129 5.81 12.00 0.49
CA PRO A 129 6.31 12.67 1.69
C PRO A 129 7.75 13.17 1.55
N LEU A 130 8.58 12.49 0.76
CA LEU A 130 9.94 12.91 0.49
C LEU A 130 9.96 14.15 -0.40
N ARG A 131 9.15 14.16 -1.46
CA ARG A 131 9.02 15.31 -2.39
C ARG A 131 8.49 16.55 -1.69
N TYR A 132 7.49 16.39 -0.83
CA TYR A 132 6.95 17.49 -0.02
C TYR A 132 8.01 18.06 0.94
N LYS A 133 8.76 17.19 1.66
CA LYS A 133 9.85 17.64 2.55
C LYS A 133 10.98 18.36 1.82
N ARG A 134 11.18 18.06 0.53
CA ARG A 134 12.18 18.72 -0.32
C ARG A 134 11.69 20.05 -0.89
N GLY A 135 10.40 20.36 -0.81
CA GLY A 135 9.81 21.55 -1.42
C GLY A 135 9.68 21.44 -2.94
N GLU A 136 9.54 20.23 -3.49
CA GLU A 136 9.35 20.01 -4.94
C GLU A 136 7.91 20.34 -5.41
N LEU A 137 6.96 20.46 -4.48
CA LEU A 137 5.54 20.66 -4.78
C LEU A 137 5.15 22.14 -4.70
N PRO A 138 4.37 22.67 -5.67
CA PRO A 138 4.02 24.08 -5.75
C PRO A 138 2.82 24.45 -4.87
N CYS A 139 2.66 23.79 -3.72
CA CYS A 139 1.54 24.01 -2.81
C CYS A 139 1.97 24.01 -1.34
N VAL A 140 1.30 24.87 -0.56
CA VAL A 140 1.50 25.03 0.89
C VAL A 140 0.14 24.96 1.58
N ILE A 141 0.11 24.45 2.80
CA ILE A 141 -1.12 24.35 3.58
C ILE A 141 -1.47 25.73 4.16
N GLU A 142 -2.62 26.25 3.75
CA GLU A 142 -3.21 27.46 4.29
C GLU A 142 -4.21 27.09 5.38
N HIS A 143 -3.93 27.51 6.62
CA HIS A 143 -4.81 27.26 7.76
C HIS A 143 -5.85 28.38 7.84
N ARG A 144 -7.08 28.11 7.37
CA ARG A 144 -8.22 29.02 7.52
C ARG A 144 -9.07 28.60 8.72
N GLY A 145 -9.79 29.53 9.33
CA GLY A 145 -10.55 29.29 10.57
C GLY A 145 -11.69 28.26 10.48
N SER A 146 -12.11 27.85 9.28
CA SER A 146 -13.16 26.85 9.06
C SER A 146 -12.61 25.51 8.56
N ARG A 147 -11.81 25.52 7.49
CA ARG A 147 -11.14 24.34 6.91
C ARG A 147 -9.79 24.74 6.34
N ASN A 148 -8.82 23.84 6.44
CA ASN A 148 -7.54 24.01 5.76
C ASN A 148 -7.76 24.00 4.24
N GLY A 149 -7.02 24.83 3.52
CA GLY A 149 -6.96 24.86 2.06
C GLY A 149 -5.53 24.75 1.57
N LEU A 150 -5.35 24.69 0.25
CA LEU A 150 -4.04 24.79 -0.37
C LEU A 150 -3.83 26.19 -0.95
N SER A 151 -2.67 26.76 -0.66
CA SER A 151 -2.16 27.96 -1.34
C SER A 151 -1.14 27.49 -2.38
N TRP A 152 -1.37 27.86 -3.64
CA TRP A 152 -0.52 27.48 -4.76
C TRP A 152 0.48 28.58 -5.08
N ALA A 153 1.71 28.18 -5.43
CA ALA A 153 2.76 29.11 -5.83
C ALA A 153 2.50 29.74 -7.22
N CYS A 154 1.70 29.06 -8.06
CA CYS A 154 1.36 29.44 -9.42
C CYS A 154 -0.13 29.16 -9.67
N PRO A 155 -0.83 29.92 -10.53
CA PRO A 155 -2.19 29.60 -10.96
C PRO A 155 -2.28 28.18 -11.53
N LEU A 156 -3.35 27.45 -11.19
CA LEU A 156 -3.55 26.05 -11.58
C LEU A 156 -3.56 25.84 -13.10
N SER A 157 -4.04 26.84 -13.85
CA SER A 157 -4.14 26.77 -15.31
C SER A 157 -2.79 26.84 -16.02
N GLN A 158 -1.73 27.31 -15.36
CA GLN A 158 -0.37 27.38 -15.90
C GLN A 158 0.52 26.23 -15.39
N LEU A 159 -0.04 25.35 -14.58
CA LEU A 159 0.71 24.25 -13.98
C LEU A 159 0.90 23.10 -14.99
N ASP A 160 2.05 22.45 -14.94
CA ASP A 160 2.34 21.26 -15.75
C ASP A 160 1.63 20.01 -15.18
N TYR A 161 0.49 19.66 -15.76
CA TYR A 161 -0.31 18.52 -15.32
C TYR A 161 0.41 17.18 -15.52
N ASP A 162 1.23 17.04 -16.57
CA ASP A 162 1.96 15.80 -16.86
C ASP A 162 2.96 15.46 -15.75
N HIS A 163 3.61 16.49 -15.18
CA HIS A 163 4.53 16.29 -14.08
C HIS A 163 3.84 16.14 -12.73
N TYR A 164 2.93 17.06 -12.38
CA TYR A 164 2.44 17.18 -11.00
C TYR A 164 1.27 16.25 -10.71
N LEU A 165 0.35 16.01 -11.65
CA LEU A 165 -0.85 15.23 -11.40
C LEU A 165 -0.51 13.78 -10.98
N PRO A 166 0.38 13.03 -11.67
CA PRO A 166 0.75 11.68 -11.23
C PRO A 166 1.41 11.66 -9.85
N ILE A 167 2.14 12.72 -9.46
CA ILE A 167 2.77 12.83 -8.15
C ILE A 167 1.71 12.94 -7.05
N PHE A 168 0.69 13.77 -7.25
CA PHE A 168 -0.41 13.89 -6.29
C PHE A 168 -1.21 12.60 -6.18
N PHE A 169 -1.48 11.90 -7.31
CA PHE A 169 -2.11 10.59 -7.29
C PHE A 169 -1.28 9.51 -6.58
N ASP A 170 0.05 9.54 -6.67
CA ASP A 170 0.92 8.68 -5.85
C ASP A 170 0.71 8.93 -4.35
N GLY A 171 0.49 10.20 -3.99
CA GLY A 171 0.25 10.68 -2.64
C GLY A 171 -1.02 10.15 -1.97
N ILE A 172 -2.02 9.65 -2.71
CA ILE A 172 -3.29 9.10 -2.16
C ILE A 172 -3.04 7.98 -1.15
N ARG A 173 -1.95 7.22 -1.33
CA ARG A 173 -1.57 6.10 -0.46
C ARG A 173 -1.02 6.56 0.90
N CYS A 174 -0.77 7.86 1.08
CA CYS A 174 -0.33 8.42 2.35
C CYS A 174 -1.51 8.56 3.32
N THR A 175 -1.43 7.91 4.48
CA THR A 175 -2.38 8.09 5.59
C THR A 175 -1.84 9.05 6.66
N GLN A 176 -0.58 9.45 6.59
CA GLN A 176 0.05 10.35 7.55
C GLN A 176 -0.33 11.80 7.25
N GLU A 177 -0.90 12.49 8.24
CA GLU A 177 -1.06 13.95 8.21
C GLU A 177 0.31 14.63 8.39
N PRO A 178 0.63 15.70 7.64
CA PRO A 178 -0.23 16.46 6.73
C PRO A 178 -0.26 15.98 5.25
N TYR A 179 0.53 14.95 4.91
CA TYR A 179 0.75 14.54 3.52
C TYR A 179 -0.50 14.00 2.84
N GLY A 180 -1.33 13.23 3.57
CA GLY A 180 -2.59 12.70 3.07
C GLY A 180 -3.57 13.80 2.67
N PHE A 181 -3.69 14.85 3.50
CA PHE A 181 -4.50 16.03 3.20
C PHE A 181 -4.01 16.75 1.95
N VAL A 182 -2.71 17.08 1.86
CA VAL A 182 -2.16 17.81 0.71
C VAL A 182 -2.37 17.04 -0.60
N ALA A 183 -2.17 15.71 -0.59
CA ALA A 183 -2.38 14.89 -1.79
C ALA A 183 -3.84 14.91 -2.25
N ARG A 184 -4.79 14.67 -1.34
CA ARG A 184 -6.22 14.59 -1.66
C ARG A 184 -6.78 15.94 -2.11
N GLN A 185 -6.44 16.99 -1.37
CA GLN A 185 -6.89 18.34 -1.69
C GLN A 185 -6.26 18.85 -2.99
N GLY A 186 -4.99 18.52 -3.24
CA GLY A 186 -4.28 18.88 -4.46
C GLY A 186 -4.93 18.27 -5.70
N ILE A 187 -5.30 16.98 -5.64
CA ILE A 187 -6.04 16.31 -6.73
C ILE A 187 -7.37 17.01 -6.96
N PHE A 188 -8.13 17.28 -5.90
CA PHE A 188 -9.44 17.90 -6.02
C PHE A 188 -9.36 19.27 -6.71
N GLU A 189 -8.43 20.12 -6.29
CA GLU A 189 -8.28 21.47 -6.86
C GLU A 189 -7.75 21.43 -8.31
N LEU A 190 -6.77 20.57 -8.61
CA LEU A 190 -6.25 20.40 -9.99
C LEU A 190 -7.33 19.88 -10.93
N VAL A 191 -8.06 18.85 -10.51
CA VAL A 191 -9.11 18.23 -11.33
C VAL A 191 -10.32 19.17 -11.48
N ALA A 192 -10.61 20.01 -10.47
CA ALA A 192 -11.65 21.03 -10.57
C ALA A 192 -11.31 22.14 -11.57
N ASP A 193 -10.06 22.62 -11.61
CA ASP A 193 -9.60 23.63 -12.57
C ASP A 193 -9.59 23.08 -14.01
N ALA A 194 -9.19 21.81 -14.15
CA ALA A 194 -9.11 21.13 -15.44
C ALA A 194 -10.48 20.78 -16.08
N ARG A 195 -11.62 21.08 -15.43
CA ARG A 195 -12.96 20.96 -16.04
C ARG A 195 -13.13 21.82 -17.31
N GLY A 196 -12.31 22.87 -17.48
CA GLY A 196 -12.32 23.69 -18.69
C GLY A 196 -11.40 23.20 -19.82
N HIS A 197 -10.45 22.30 -19.52
CA HIS A 197 -9.35 21.92 -20.42
C HIS A 197 -9.09 20.40 -20.37
N PRO A 198 -9.81 19.59 -21.16
CA PRO A 198 -9.67 18.13 -21.15
C PRO A 198 -8.30 17.64 -21.61
N ASP A 199 -7.67 18.34 -22.55
CA ASP A 199 -6.38 17.96 -23.15
C ASP A 199 -5.25 17.75 -22.13
N CYS A 200 -5.26 18.55 -21.06
CA CYS A 200 -4.26 18.47 -19.99
C CYS A 200 -4.33 17.15 -19.22
N ILE A 201 -5.55 16.66 -18.94
CA ILE A 201 -5.75 15.39 -18.22
C ILE A 201 -5.55 14.19 -19.16
N LEU A 202 -6.00 14.29 -20.41
CA LEU A 202 -5.92 13.20 -21.38
C LEU A 202 -4.46 12.80 -21.65
N SER A 203 -3.56 13.78 -21.73
CA SER A 203 -2.12 13.58 -21.99
C SER A 203 -1.44 12.78 -20.88
N CYS A 204 -1.83 12.99 -19.62
CA CYS A 204 -1.24 12.32 -18.45
C CYS A 204 -2.03 11.11 -17.94
N LEU A 205 -3.14 10.73 -18.60
CA LEU A 205 -4.09 9.74 -18.08
C LEU A 205 -3.42 8.38 -17.77
N HIS A 206 -2.56 7.90 -18.67
CA HIS A 206 -1.83 6.63 -18.48
C HIS A 206 -0.97 6.65 -17.20
N ASP A 207 -0.32 7.77 -16.92
CA ASP A 207 0.56 7.91 -15.78
C ASP A 207 -0.20 8.10 -14.46
N VAL A 208 -1.44 8.58 -14.52
CA VAL A 208 -2.37 8.66 -13.37
C VAL A 208 -3.00 7.29 -13.04
N VAL A 209 -3.30 6.47 -14.05
CA VAL A 209 -3.90 5.14 -13.84
C VAL A 209 -2.98 4.23 -13.03
N LYS A 210 -1.66 4.32 -13.22
CA LYS A 210 -0.66 3.51 -12.50
C LYS A 210 -0.69 3.71 -10.97
N PRO A 211 -0.53 4.92 -10.41
CA PRO A 211 -0.63 5.16 -8.97
C PRO A 211 -2.04 4.88 -8.43
N LEU A 212 -3.10 5.16 -9.21
CA LEU A 212 -4.48 4.84 -8.81
C LEU A 212 -4.67 3.34 -8.60
N ARG A 213 -4.19 2.52 -9.53
CA ARG A 213 -4.18 1.05 -9.40
C ARG A 213 -3.42 0.60 -8.15
N LEU A 214 -2.25 1.17 -7.89
CA LEU A 214 -1.45 0.86 -6.70
C LEU A 214 -2.18 1.24 -5.39
N ALA A 215 -2.93 2.35 -5.39
CA ALA A 215 -3.72 2.76 -4.24
C ALA A 215 -4.86 1.77 -3.96
N LEU A 216 -5.61 1.37 -4.98
CA LEU A 216 -6.67 0.36 -4.86
C LEU A 216 -6.13 -1.00 -4.38
N GLN A 217 -4.95 -1.40 -4.86
CA GLN A 217 -4.28 -2.66 -4.45
C GLN A 217 -3.82 -2.69 -2.99
N THR A 218 -3.74 -1.53 -2.31
CA THR A 218 -3.31 -1.46 -0.90
C THR A 218 -4.28 -2.18 0.05
N LYS A 219 -5.55 -2.32 -0.37
CA LYS A 219 -6.66 -2.90 0.42
C LYS A 219 -6.91 -2.22 1.77
N ASP A 220 -6.38 -1.02 1.95
CA ASP A 220 -6.70 -0.19 3.11
C ASP A 220 -7.98 0.59 2.82
N ARG A 221 -8.99 0.42 3.68
CA ARG A 221 -10.31 1.05 3.58
C ARG A 221 -10.23 2.56 3.35
N ALA A 222 -9.38 3.25 4.11
CA ALA A 222 -9.26 4.70 4.04
C ALA A 222 -8.59 5.18 2.74
N VAL A 223 -7.63 4.39 2.22
CA VAL A 223 -6.90 4.70 0.97
C VAL A 223 -7.77 4.38 -0.24
N VAL A 224 -8.45 3.23 -0.22
CA VAL A 224 -9.36 2.80 -1.30
C VAL A 224 -10.49 3.81 -1.45
N LYS A 225 -11.10 4.25 -0.35
CA LYS A 225 -12.13 5.30 -0.38
C LYS A 225 -11.59 6.60 -1.01
N ALA A 226 -10.41 7.06 -0.59
CA ALA A 226 -9.79 8.27 -1.15
C ALA A 226 -9.44 8.12 -2.65
N ALA A 227 -9.02 6.92 -3.07
CA ALA A 227 -8.77 6.62 -4.47
C ALA A 227 -10.07 6.59 -5.29
N LEU A 228 -11.16 6.03 -4.75
CA LEU A 228 -12.48 6.04 -5.38
C LEU A 228 -13.01 7.47 -5.52
N THR A 229 -12.92 8.30 -4.48
CA THR A 229 -13.33 9.71 -4.58
C THR A 229 -12.50 10.47 -5.60
N ALA A 230 -11.19 10.23 -5.67
CA ALA A 230 -10.34 10.83 -6.71
C ALA A 230 -10.73 10.37 -8.12
N LEU A 231 -11.07 9.09 -8.29
CA LEU A 231 -11.56 8.54 -9.56
C LEU A 231 -12.93 9.12 -9.94
N GLN A 232 -13.84 9.30 -8.99
CA GLN A 232 -15.14 9.97 -9.21
C GLN A 232 -14.93 11.40 -9.69
N HIS A 233 -14.04 12.16 -9.05
CA HIS A 233 -13.72 13.53 -9.47
C HIS A 233 -13.10 13.55 -10.87
N LEU A 234 -12.17 12.63 -11.18
CA LEU A 234 -11.56 12.53 -12.49
C LEU A 234 -12.60 12.25 -13.59
N ALA A 235 -13.47 11.25 -13.38
CA ALA A 235 -14.51 10.88 -14.33
C ALA A 235 -15.60 11.97 -14.46
N SER A 236 -15.96 12.65 -13.36
CA SER A 236 -16.96 13.72 -13.35
C SER A 236 -16.45 15.06 -13.86
N SER A 237 -15.18 15.14 -14.27
CA SER A 237 -14.60 16.40 -14.75
C SER A 237 -14.96 16.68 -16.19
N ASN A 238 -14.71 15.71 -17.08
CA ASN A 238 -14.99 15.80 -18.51
C ASN A 238 -15.46 14.45 -19.05
N GLU A 239 -16.43 14.47 -19.96
CA GLU A 239 -16.98 13.25 -20.58
C GLU A 239 -15.90 12.49 -21.37
N GLU A 240 -15.03 13.22 -22.09
CA GLU A 240 -13.91 12.64 -22.86
C GLU A 240 -12.92 11.87 -21.98
N VAL A 241 -12.67 12.35 -20.75
CA VAL A 241 -11.81 11.66 -19.79
C VAL A 241 -12.46 10.37 -19.31
N GLY A 242 -13.80 10.38 -19.14
CA GLY A 242 -14.59 9.20 -18.83
C GLY A 242 -14.48 8.13 -19.92
N GLU A 243 -14.61 8.51 -21.19
CA GLU A 243 -14.45 7.59 -22.33
C GLU A 243 -13.01 7.06 -22.44
N ALA A 244 -12.01 7.92 -22.25
CA ALA A 244 -10.60 7.54 -22.27
C ALA A 244 -10.19 6.60 -21.11
N LEU A 245 -10.96 6.56 -20.01
CA LEU A 245 -10.74 5.65 -18.88
C LEU A 245 -11.18 4.21 -19.16
N VAL A 246 -12.09 4.00 -20.12
CA VAL A 246 -12.71 2.71 -20.40
C VAL A 246 -11.71 1.57 -20.68
N PRO A 247 -10.62 1.77 -21.45
CA PRO A 247 -9.60 0.72 -21.65
C PRO A 247 -8.92 0.26 -20.35
N TYR A 248 -8.90 1.12 -19.32
CA TYR A 248 -8.24 0.87 -18.05
C TYR A 248 -9.15 0.20 -17.00
N TYR A 249 -10.45 0.02 -17.29
CA TYR A 249 -11.41 -0.61 -16.39
C TYR A 249 -10.98 -2.01 -15.93
N ARG A 250 -10.34 -2.81 -16.78
CA ARG A 250 -9.82 -4.12 -16.39
C ARG A 250 -8.83 -4.02 -15.22
N GLN A 251 -7.98 -2.99 -15.23
CA GLN A 251 -6.94 -2.81 -14.22
C GLN A 251 -7.49 -2.21 -12.93
N LEU A 252 -8.44 -1.27 -13.03
CA LEU A 252 -9.01 -0.56 -11.88
C LEU A 252 -10.11 -1.37 -11.19
N LEU A 253 -11.06 -1.92 -11.97
CA LEU A 253 -12.28 -2.54 -11.43
C LEU A 253 -12.05 -3.96 -10.89
N SER A 254 -11.02 -4.68 -11.35
CA SER A 254 -10.71 -6.02 -10.86
C SER A 254 -10.52 -6.09 -9.35
N VAL A 255 -10.03 -5.00 -8.74
CA VAL A 255 -9.79 -4.91 -7.29
C VAL A 255 -11.08 -4.54 -6.53
N LEU A 256 -12.02 -3.85 -7.17
CA LEU A 256 -13.26 -3.38 -6.55
C LEU A 256 -14.24 -4.51 -6.22
N ASN A 257 -14.15 -5.64 -6.92
CA ASN A 257 -15.03 -6.80 -6.67
C ASN A 257 -14.92 -7.30 -5.21
N VAL A 258 -13.73 -7.20 -4.59
CA VAL A 258 -13.54 -7.57 -3.18
C VAL A 258 -14.27 -6.63 -2.22
N PHE A 259 -14.43 -5.37 -2.60
CA PHE A 259 -15.04 -4.31 -1.77
C PHE A 259 -16.54 -4.15 -2.03
N PHE A 260 -17.02 -4.53 -3.22
CA PHE A 260 -18.43 -4.41 -3.61
C PHE A 260 -19.38 -5.12 -2.63
N MET A 261 -18.99 -6.31 -2.14
CA MET A 261 -19.80 -7.07 -1.20
C MET A 261 -19.63 -6.64 0.27
N GLN A 262 -18.71 -5.71 0.57
CA GLN A 262 -18.44 -5.25 1.93
C GLN A 262 -19.37 -4.09 2.35
N ARG A 263 -20.68 -4.32 2.25
CA ARG A 263 -21.69 -3.38 2.78
C ARG A 263 -21.89 -3.60 4.27
N ARG A 264 -21.85 -2.53 5.05
CA ARG A 264 -22.10 -2.60 6.49
C ARG A 264 -23.58 -2.83 6.79
N ASN A 265 -23.94 -4.07 7.09
CA ASN A 265 -25.30 -4.38 7.57
C ASN A 265 -25.42 -4.00 9.06
N THR A 266 -26.21 -2.97 9.36
CA THR A 266 -26.43 -2.50 10.74
C THR A 266 -27.74 -3.04 11.33
N GLY A 267 -28.45 -3.94 10.62
CA GLY A 267 -29.73 -4.49 11.07
C GLY A 267 -30.74 -3.38 11.35
N ASP A 268 -31.40 -3.46 12.51
CA ASP A 268 -32.40 -2.49 12.97
C ASP A 268 -31.78 -1.23 13.64
N ARG A 269 -30.44 -1.11 13.66
CA ARG A 269 -29.75 0.04 14.24
C ARG A 269 -29.53 1.12 13.20
N ILE A 270 -29.70 2.38 13.61
CA ILE A 270 -29.45 3.55 12.77
C ILE A 270 -27.95 3.76 12.60
N HIS A 271 -27.49 3.89 11.34
CA HIS A 271 -26.09 4.16 11.02
C HIS A 271 -25.82 5.68 10.94
N TYR A 272 -25.23 6.24 12.00
CA TYR A 272 -24.94 7.68 12.09
C TYR A 272 -23.75 8.16 11.21
N GLY A 273 -22.94 7.24 10.68
CA GLY A 273 -21.77 7.56 9.83
C GLY A 273 -22.11 7.92 8.38
N GLN A 274 -23.39 8.08 8.05
CA GLN A 274 -23.85 8.30 6.67
C GLN A 274 -23.38 9.65 6.10
N ARG A 275 -23.36 10.72 6.91
CA ARG A 275 -22.87 12.04 6.49
C ARG A 275 -21.41 12.02 6.02
N ASN A 276 -20.59 11.13 6.61
CA ASN A 276 -19.18 11.00 6.25
C ASN A 276 -18.96 9.97 5.13
N GLY A 277 -20.01 9.29 4.64
CA GLY A 277 -19.93 8.25 3.62
C GLY A 277 -18.99 7.11 3.98
N ASP A 278 -19.00 6.66 5.24
CA ASP A 278 -17.98 5.71 5.75
C ASP A 278 -18.08 4.30 5.13
N ASP A 279 -19.20 3.97 4.48
CA ASP A 279 -19.42 2.66 3.86
C ASP A 279 -18.81 2.58 2.45
N ILE A 280 -17.77 1.76 2.33
CA ILE A 280 -17.03 1.59 1.07
C ILE A 280 -17.91 0.97 -0.02
N GLY A 281 -18.81 0.06 0.35
CA GLY A 281 -19.73 -0.57 -0.60
C GLY A 281 -20.57 0.47 -1.33
N THR A 282 -21.13 1.44 -0.60
CA THR A 282 -21.87 2.57 -1.22
C THR A 282 -20.97 3.42 -2.13
N THR A 283 -19.77 3.81 -1.68
CA THR A 283 -18.85 4.60 -2.52
C THR A 283 -18.44 3.86 -3.79
N VAL A 284 -18.24 2.54 -3.73
CA VAL A 284 -17.94 1.73 -4.92
C VAL A 284 -19.11 1.77 -5.90
N LEU A 285 -20.34 1.59 -5.43
CA LEU A 285 -21.53 1.63 -6.28
C LEU A 285 -21.67 3.00 -6.97
N GLU A 286 -21.61 4.09 -6.20
CA GLU A 286 -21.65 5.47 -6.72
C GLU A 286 -20.55 5.71 -7.77
N THR A 287 -19.36 5.14 -7.55
CA THR A 287 -18.26 5.25 -8.52
C THR A 287 -18.57 4.52 -9.82
N LEU A 288 -19.14 3.31 -9.76
CA LEU A 288 -19.50 2.54 -10.95
C LEU A 288 -20.60 3.23 -11.76
N GLU A 289 -21.58 3.83 -11.09
CA GLU A 289 -22.63 4.60 -11.73
C GLU A 289 -22.08 5.83 -12.46
N ILE A 290 -21.14 6.57 -11.84
CA ILE A 290 -20.47 7.71 -12.49
C ILE A 290 -19.68 7.23 -13.71
N LEU A 291 -18.92 6.15 -13.60
CA LEU A 291 -18.13 5.59 -14.70
C LEU A 291 -19.00 5.07 -15.86
N GLU A 292 -20.20 4.57 -15.57
CA GLU A 292 -21.17 4.19 -16.60
C GLU A 292 -21.74 5.42 -17.30
N LYS A 293 -22.11 6.46 -16.55
CA LYS A 293 -22.66 7.71 -17.09
C LYS A 293 -21.67 8.46 -17.98
N THR A 294 -20.38 8.45 -17.63
CA THR A 294 -19.35 9.21 -18.37
C THR A 294 -18.57 8.37 -19.39
N GLY A 295 -18.65 7.04 -19.33
CA GLY A 295 -17.81 6.14 -20.14
C GLY A 295 -18.40 5.76 -21.51
N GLY A 296 -19.55 6.32 -21.89
CA GLY A 296 -20.20 6.05 -23.17
C GLY A 296 -20.80 4.64 -23.30
N LYS A 297 -21.15 4.26 -24.54
CA LYS A 297 -21.99 3.07 -24.85
C LYS A 297 -21.37 1.73 -24.43
N ASP A 298 -20.04 1.63 -24.45
CA ASP A 298 -19.31 0.39 -24.16
C ASP A 298 -18.96 0.22 -22.67
N ALA A 299 -19.19 1.25 -21.85
CA ALA A 299 -18.80 1.23 -20.44
C ALA A 299 -19.50 0.11 -19.66
N PHE A 300 -20.82 0.00 -19.80
CA PHE A 300 -21.62 -1.00 -19.09
C PHE A 300 -21.15 -2.43 -19.36
N ALA A 301 -20.93 -2.80 -20.63
CA ALA A 301 -20.49 -4.13 -21.01
C ALA A 301 -19.14 -4.50 -20.35
N LYS A 302 -18.19 -3.55 -20.31
CA LYS A 302 -16.88 -3.73 -19.68
C LYS A 302 -16.96 -3.77 -18.16
N ILE A 303 -17.80 -2.94 -17.54
CA ILE A 303 -18.05 -2.96 -16.10
C ILE A 303 -18.68 -4.30 -15.70
N LYS A 304 -19.71 -4.77 -16.42
CA LYS A 304 -20.41 -6.03 -16.16
C LYS A 304 -19.50 -7.24 -16.30
N TYR A 305 -18.58 -7.22 -17.27
CA TYR A 305 -17.58 -8.28 -17.42
C TYR A 305 -16.64 -8.36 -16.20
N MET A 306 -16.26 -7.22 -15.61
CA MET A 306 -15.35 -7.17 -14.46
C MET A 306 -16.05 -7.40 -13.12
N ILE A 307 -17.28 -6.89 -12.97
CA ILE A 307 -18.10 -6.99 -11.77
C ILE A 307 -19.46 -7.56 -12.19
N PRO A 308 -19.61 -8.90 -12.21
CA PRO A 308 -20.85 -9.54 -12.63
C PRO A 308 -22.07 -9.16 -11.78
N ALA A 309 -21.83 -8.81 -10.52
CA ALA A 309 -22.85 -8.42 -9.56
C ALA A 309 -23.35 -6.97 -9.69
N TYR A 310 -22.73 -6.17 -10.56
CA TYR A 310 -23.21 -4.81 -10.83
C TYR A 310 -24.45 -4.86 -11.72
N GLU A 311 -25.46 -4.09 -11.36
CA GLU A 311 -26.69 -3.88 -12.13
C GLU A 311 -26.85 -2.38 -12.31
N SER A 312 -27.10 -1.95 -13.54
CA SER A 312 -27.31 -0.54 -13.85
C SER A 312 -28.68 -0.11 -13.32
N CYS A 313 -28.73 1.09 -12.74
CA CYS A 313 -29.99 1.74 -12.44
C CYS A 313 -30.37 2.60 -13.67
N PRO A 314 -31.51 2.32 -14.33
CA PRO A 314 -31.98 3.09 -15.48
C PRO A 314 -32.37 4.53 -15.11
#